data_AF-A0A7W0SZP7-F1
#
_entry.id   AF-A0A7W0SZP7-F1
#
_cell.length_a   1.000
_cell.length_b   1.000
_cell.length_c   1.000
_cell.angle_alpha   90.00
_cell.angle_beta   90.00
_cell.angle_gamma   90.00
#
_symmetry.space_group_name_H-M   'P 1'
#
loop_
_entity.id
_entity.type
_entity.pdbx_description
1 polymer ?
#
loop_
_entity_poly.entity_id
_entity_poly.type
_entity_poly.pdbx_seq_one_letter_code
_entity_poly.pdbx_strand_id
1 'polypeptide(L)'
;MIKLACFCSLVLAGCVASNPPPPPAAPPPPQPHIQPGPPMPAGAQVCRTGATCNVECPQGNCNVICETGSTCNVECDGGNCTMHCQSGATCNNECDGGNCSSGCDPGSTCNMECDGGRCEQQCAPQAMCNMECEGGACR
;
A
#
# COMPACT_ATOMS: atom_id res chain seq x y z
N MET A 1 -35.12 -4.13 78.19
CA MET A 1 -34.58 -5.50 78.11
C MET A 1 -33.58 -5.54 76.96
N ILE A 2 -32.40 -6.10 77.21
CA ILE A 2 -31.15 -6.00 76.42
C ILE A 2 -31.02 -7.16 75.41
N LYS A 3 -30.24 -6.90 74.34
CA LYS A 3 -29.73 -7.77 73.25
C LYS A 3 -30.69 -7.94 72.05
N LEU A 4 -30.26 -7.77 70.80
CA LEU A 4 -29.08 -8.39 70.20
C LEU A 4 -28.62 -7.60 68.96
N ALA A 5 -27.32 -7.34 68.85
CA ALA A 5 -26.68 -6.79 67.66
C ALA A 5 -26.60 -7.87 66.56
N CYS A 6 -26.90 -7.50 65.31
CA CYS A 6 -26.44 -8.24 64.14
C CYS A 6 -25.98 -7.24 63.08
N PHE A 7 -24.65 -7.16 62.96
CA PHE A 7 -23.93 -6.58 61.85
C PHE A 7 -24.37 -7.24 60.53
N CYS A 8 -24.65 -6.46 59.49
CA CYS A 8 -24.05 -6.70 58.17
C CYS A 8 -24.40 -5.57 57.20
N SER A 9 -23.37 -4.76 56.92
CA SER A 9 -22.94 -4.30 55.61
C SER A 9 -23.97 -3.77 54.61
N LEU A 10 -23.89 -2.45 54.40
CA LEU A 10 -24.31 -1.73 53.20
C LEU A 10 -23.89 -2.49 51.94
N VAL A 11 -24.87 -2.96 51.18
CA VAL A 11 -24.68 -3.38 49.78
C VAL A 11 -25.20 -2.23 48.91
N LEU A 12 -24.27 -1.38 48.47
CA LEU A 12 -24.50 -0.47 47.35
C LEU A 12 -24.71 -1.36 46.11
N ALA A 13 -25.97 -1.54 45.71
CA ALA A 13 -26.33 -2.18 44.46
C ALA A 13 -25.90 -1.27 43.30
N GLY A 14 -24.63 -1.38 42.91
CA GLY A 14 -24.12 -0.81 41.67
C GLY A 14 -24.76 -1.53 40.49
N CYS A 15 -25.67 -0.86 39.80
CA CYS A 15 -26.16 -1.27 38.50
C CYS A 15 -25.01 -1.16 37.48
N VAL A 16 -24.27 -2.25 37.30
CA VAL A 16 -23.34 -2.39 36.18
C VAL A 16 -24.14 -2.54 34.89
N ALA A 17 -24.31 -1.43 34.17
CA ALA A 17 -24.82 -1.41 32.81
C ALA A 17 -23.85 -2.21 31.91
N SER A 18 -24.16 -3.49 31.75
CA SER A 18 -23.42 -4.38 30.87
C SER A 18 -23.84 -4.05 29.44
N ASN A 19 -23.07 -3.22 28.75
CA ASN A 19 -23.26 -3.03 27.31
C ASN A 19 -23.01 -4.37 26.61
N PRO A 20 -23.91 -4.83 25.74
CA PRO A 20 -23.65 -6.02 24.95
C PRO A 20 -22.39 -5.82 24.09
N PRO A 21 -21.60 -6.88 23.85
CA PRO A 21 -20.46 -6.77 22.95
C PRO A 21 -20.94 -6.30 21.57
N PRO A 22 -20.16 -5.44 20.88
CA PRO A 22 -20.49 -5.06 19.52
C PRO A 22 -20.58 -6.31 18.64
N PRO A 23 -21.47 -6.32 17.64
CA PRO A 23 -21.56 -7.44 16.71
C PRO A 23 -20.21 -7.65 16.00
N PRO A 24 -19.90 -8.89 15.61
CA PRO A 24 -18.68 -9.17 14.82
C PRO A 24 -18.68 -8.29 13.58
N ALA A 25 -17.53 -7.68 13.29
CA ALA A 25 -17.35 -6.86 12.10
C ALA A 25 -17.77 -7.65 10.86
N ALA A 26 -18.53 -7.01 9.97
CA ALA A 26 -18.88 -7.60 8.68
C ALA A 26 -17.59 -8.01 7.95
N PRO A 27 -17.59 -9.14 7.21
CA PRO A 27 -16.45 -9.50 6.38
C PRO A 27 -16.15 -8.35 5.42
N PRO A 28 -14.87 -8.07 5.14
CA PRO A 28 -14.51 -7.05 4.16
C PRO A 28 -15.23 -7.35 2.84
N PRO A 29 -15.64 -6.31 2.09
CA PRO A 29 -16.20 -6.52 0.76
C PRO A 29 -15.23 -7.38 -0.06
N PRO A 30 -15.73 -8.25 -0.96
CA PRO A 30 -14.86 -9.01 -1.83
C PRO A 30 -13.95 -8.02 -2.53
N GLN A 31 -12.66 -8.06 -2.20
CA GLN A 31 -11.68 -7.20 -2.84
C GLN A 31 -11.81 -7.50 -4.34
N PRO A 32 -11.85 -6.47 -5.22
CA PRO A 32 -11.55 -6.73 -6.62
C PRO A 32 -10.24 -7.51 -6.59
N HIS A 33 -10.19 -8.59 -7.34
CA HIS A 33 -9.03 -9.44 -7.50
C HIS A 33 -7.96 -8.61 -8.21
N ILE A 34 -7.35 -7.68 -7.46
CA ILE A 34 -5.97 -7.30 -7.64
C ILE A 34 -5.27 -8.65 -7.54
N GLN A 35 -4.89 -9.19 -8.70
CA GLN A 35 -4.05 -10.38 -8.70
C GLN A 35 -2.89 -10.02 -7.78
N PRO A 36 -2.57 -10.84 -6.75
CA PRO A 36 -1.32 -10.67 -6.04
C PRO A 36 -0.26 -10.50 -7.11
N GLY A 37 0.43 -9.36 -7.10
CA GLY A 37 1.54 -9.15 -8.01
C GLY A 37 2.44 -10.39 -7.98
N PRO A 38 3.10 -10.74 -9.11
CA PRO A 38 3.94 -11.93 -9.16
C PRO A 38 4.84 -12.01 -7.91
N PRO A 39 5.03 -13.22 -7.33
CA PRO A 39 5.76 -13.40 -6.09
C PRO A 39 7.11 -12.69 -6.16
N MET A 40 7.44 -11.96 -5.08
CA MET A 40 8.63 -11.11 -4.99
C MET A 40 9.89 -11.85 -5.49
N PRO A 41 10.53 -11.41 -6.58
CA PRO A 41 11.81 -11.98 -6.98
C PRO A 41 12.88 -11.60 -5.95
N ALA A 42 13.76 -12.56 -5.64
CA ALA A 42 14.94 -12.30 -4.83
C ALA A 42 15.79 -11.20 -5.50
N GLY A 43 16.18 -10.16 -4.74
CA GLY A 43 16.96 -9.02 -5.26
C GLY A 43 16.15 -7.74 -5.51
N ALA A 44 14.87 -7.69 -5.12
CA ALA A 44 14.09 -6.45 -5.18
C ALA A 44 14.70 -5.36 -4.27
N GLN A 45 14.74 -4.13 -4.78
CA GLN A 45 15.13 -2.94 -4.05
C GLN A 45 13.91 -2.45 -3.26
N VAL A 46 13.97 -2.54 -1.93
CA VAL A 46 12.85 -2.20 -1.07
C VAL A 46 13.07 -0.85 -0.41
N CYS A 47 12.23 0.13 -0.76
CA CYS A 47 12.09 1.37 -0.02
C CYS A 47 11.14 1.15 1.15
N ARG A 48 11.67 1.29 2.37
CA ARG A 48 10.92 0.95 3.58
C ARG A 48 9.81 1.95 3.88
N THR A 49 8.86 1.50 4.69
CA THR A 49 7.70 2.25 5.14
C THR A 49 8.07 3.66 5.60
N GLY A 50 7.44 4.67 5.02
CA GLY A 50 7.66 6.08 5.34
C GLY A 50 9.03 6.67 4.95
N ALA A 51 9.90 5.90 4.28
CA ALA A 51 11.20 6.39 3.81
C ALA A 51 11.09 7.08 2.45
N THR A 52 12.08 7.91 2.14
CA THR A 52 12.30 8.42 0.79
C THR A 52 13.52 7.72 0.19
N CYS A 53 13.38 7.16 -1.00
CA CYS A 53 14.45 6.46 -1.70
C CYS A 53 14.64 7.00 -3.11
N ASN A 54 15.90 7.05 -3.53
CA ASN A 54 16.30 7.30 -4.90
C ASN A 54 16.96 6.03 -5.42
N VAL A 55 16.46 5.51 -6.53
CA VAL A 55 16.89 4.24 -7.11
C VAL A 55 17.27 4.48 -8.55
N GLU A 56 18.55 4.27 -8.85
CA GLU A 56 19.09 4.35 -10.21
C GLU A 56 19.22 2.92 -10.77
N CYS A 57 18.68 2.72 -11.97
CA CYS A 57 18.73 1.45 -12.69
C CYS A 57 19.18 1.63 -14.15
N PRO A 58 20.44 2.07 -14.38
CA PRO A 58 20.88 2.43 -15.72
C PRO A 58 20.98 1.21 -16.67
N GLN A 59 21.10 -0.01 -16.13
CA GLN A 59 21.12 -1.25 -16.90
C GLN A 59 19.71 -1.85 -17.10
N GLY A 60 18.68 -1.27 -16.48
CA GLY A 60 17.32 -1.78 -16.52
C GLY A 60 17.13 -3.06 -15.72
N ASN A 61 15.95 -3.67 -15.86
CA ASN A 61 15.56 -4.93 -15.20
C ASN A 61 15.55 -4.87 -13.67
N CYS A 62 15.43 -3.68 -13.08
CA CYS A 62 15.27 -3.55 -11.64
C CYS A 62 13.85 -3.90 -11.22
N ASN A 63 13.73 -4.46 -10.01
CA ASN A 63 12.46 -4.59 -9.34
C ASN A 63 12.47 -3.72 -8.07
N VAL A 64 11.55 -2.77 -7.99
CA VAL A 64 11.47 -1.80 -6.90
C VAL A 64 10.15 -1.97 -6.16
N ILE A 65 10.23 -2.03 -4.84
CA ILE A 65 9.07 -2.08 -3.95
C ILE A 65 9.08 -0.83 -3.08
N CYS A 66 8.00 -0.08 -3.14
CA CYS A 66 7.78 1.12 -2.35
C CYS A 66 6.76 0.78 -1.28
N GLU A 67 7.24 0.59 -0.06
CA GLU A 67 6.36 0.22 1.04
C GLU A 67 5.39 1.35 1.42
N THR A 68 4.40 1.03 2.23
CA THR A 68 3.36 1.97 2.68
C THR A 68 3.92 3.34 3.09
N GLY A 69 3.36 4.40 2.53
CA GLY A 69 3.74 5.78 2.86
C GLY A 69 5.16 6.19 2.45
N SER A 70 5.89 5.34 1.73
CA SER A 70 7.23 5.69 1.22
C SER A 70 7.14 6.59 0.00
N THR A 71 8.23 7.28 -0.30
CA THR A 71 8.42 8.03 -1.55
C THR A 71 9.57 7.41 -2.33
N CYS A 72 9.29 6.87 -3.49
CA CYS A 72 10.29 6.32 -4.41
C CYS A 72 10.48 7.23 -5.61
N ASN A 73 11.72 7.61 -5.88
CA ASN A 73 12.12 8.22 -7.14
C ASN A 73 13.01 7.19 -7.86
N VAL A 74 12.56 6.70 -9.01
CA VAL A 74 13.21 5.61 -9.73
C VAL A 74 13.53 6.04 -11.16
N GLU A 75 14.81 6.03 -11.49
CA GLU A 75 15.33 6.28 -12.83
C GLU A 75 15.68 4.91 -13.46
N CYS A 76 15.01 4.56 -14.55
CA CYS A 76 15.14 3.28 -15.24
C CYS A 76 15.55 3.44 -16.72
N ASP A 77 16.75 3.95 -16.94
CA ASP A 77 17.27 4.25 -18.28
C ASP A 77 17.39 2.99 -19.15
N GLY A 78 17.72 1.85 -18.55
CA GLY A 78 17.87 0.59 -19.28
C GLY A 78 16.55 -0.13 -19.59
N GLY A 79 15.42 0.37 -19.08
CA GLY A 79 14.09 -0.18 -19.31
C GLY A 79 13.82 -1.51 -18.60
N ASN A 80 12.64 -2.09 -18.87
CA ASN A 80 12.20 -3.37 -18.29
C ASN A 80 12.16 -3.38 -16.74
N CYS A 81 12.01 -2.23 -16.10
CA CYS A 81 11.85 -2.20 -14.66
C CYS A 81 10.42 -2.61 -14.25
N THR A 82 10.32 -3.24 -13.08
CA THR A 82 9.05 -3.49 -12.41
C THR A 82 9.01 -2.67 -11.13
N MET A 83 7.90 -1.97 -10.90
CA MET A 83 7.68 -1.15 -9.73
C MET A 83 6.37 -1.56 -9.06
N HIS A 84 6.39 -1.67 -7.74
CA HIS A 84 5.19 -1.86 -6.95
C HIS A 84 5.07 -0.81 -5.86
N CYS A 85 3.95 -0.09 -5.86
CA CYS A 85 3.65 1.01 -4.97
C CYS A 85 2.53 0.61 -4.03
N GLN A 86 2.89 0.39 -2.77
CA GLN A 86 1.92 0.03 -1.75
C GLN A 86 1.05 1.23 -1.38
N SER A 87 -0.05 0.96 -0.66
CA SER A 87 -1.00 1.98 -0.25
C SER A 87 -0.33 3.18 0.42
N GLY A 88 -0.72 4.40 0.01
CA GLY A 88 -0.17 5.65 0.52
C GLY A 88 1.26 5.96 0.08
N ALA A 89 1.93 5.08 -0.66
CA ALA A 89 3.25 5.38 -1.23
C ALA A 89 3.12 6.37 -2.40
N THR A 90 4.14 7.21 -2.57
CA THR A 90 4.34 8.03 -3.76
C THR A 90 5.45 7.43 -4.60
N CYS A 91 5.17 7.14 -5.84
CA CYS A 91 6.12 6.58 -6.77
C CYS A 91 6.27 7.48 -7.98
N ASN A 92 7.50 7.92 -8.23
CA ASN A 92 7.90 8.65 -9.41
C ASN A 92 8.84 7.73 -10.19
N ASN A 93 8.44 7.35 -11.41
CA ASN A 93 9.19 6.46 -12.28
C ASN A 93 9.49 7.16 -13.59
N GLU A 94 10.77 7.30 -13.89
CA GLU A 94 11.28 7.75 -15.18
C GLU A 94 11.80 6.50 -15.92
N CYS A 95 11.19 6.19 -17.06
CA CYS A 95 11.44 4.96 -17.81
C CYS A 95 11.82 5.26 -19.27
N ASP A 96 13.05 5.71 -19.44
CA ASP A 96 13.58 6.09 -20.76
C ASP A 96 13.82 4.86 -21.65
N GLY A 97 14.19 3.73 -21.06
CA GLY A 97 14.45 2.49 -21.81
C GLY A 97 13.18 1.76 -22.26
N GLY A 98 12.01 2.17 -21.74
CA GLY A 98 10.71 1.59 -22.07
C GLY A 98 10.47 0.19 -21.49
N ASN A 99 9.30 -0.38 -21.77
CA ASN A 99 8.82 -1.68 -21.27
C ASN A 99 8.78 -1.77 -19.73
N CYS A 100 8.65 -0.65 -19.03
CA CYS A 100 8.46 -0.68 -17.58
C CYS A 100 7.04 -1.11 -17.22
N SER A 101 6.91 -1.74 -16.06
CA SER A 101 5.64 -2.16 -15.48
C SER A 101 5.50 -1.57 -14.09
N SER A 102 4.34 -0.99 -13.79
CA SER A 102 4.04 -0.43 -12.47
C SER A 102 2.70 -0.92 -11.95
N GLY A 103 2.66 -1.30 -10.68
CA GLY A 103 1.44 -1.70 -9.98
C GLY A 103 1.18 -0.80 -8.79
N CYS A 104 0.02 -0.15 -8.77
CA CYS A 104 -0.35 0.89 -7.83
C CYS A 104 -1.52 0.44 -6.95
N ASP A 105 -1.26 0.27 -5.66
CA ASP A 105 -2.28 -0.12 -4.68
C ASP A 105 -3.25 1.03 -4.35
N PRO A 106 -4.42 0.73 -3.76
CA PRO A 106 -5.38 1.76 -3.39
C PRO A 106 -4.78 2.87 -2.51
N GLY A 107 -5.01 4.12 -2.89
CA GLY A 107 -4.51 5.29 -2.18
C GLY A 107 -3.03 5.60 -2.39
N SER A 108 -2.32 4.88 -3.27
CA SER A 108 -0.98 5.28 -3.71
C SER A 108 -1.06 6.39 -4.77
N THR A 109 0.05 7.09 -4.95
CA THR A 109 0.28 8.00 -6.07
C THR A 109 1.37 7.42 -6.95
N CYS A 110 1.09 7.24 -8.23
CA CYS A 110 2.02 6.73 -9.21
C CYS A 110 2.13 7.70 -10.38
N ASN A 111 3.33 8.23 -10.57
CA ASN A 111 3.70 9.07 -11.68
C ASN A 111 4.70 8.27 -12.52
N MET A 112 4.36 8.02 -13.78
CA MET A 112 5.21 7.32 -14.73
C MET A 112 5.46 8.20 -15.94
N GLU A 113 6.72 8.50 -16.19
CA GLU A 113 7.23 9.10 -17.41
C GLU A 113 7.84 7.97 -18.25
N CYS A 114 7.29 7.75 -19.44
CA CYS A 114 7.64 6.62 -20.30
C CYS A 114 8.03 7.10 -21.70
N ASP A 115 9.29 7.45 -21.83
CA ASP A 115 9.85 7.95 -23.10
C ASP A 115 10.24 6.82 -24.05
N GLY A 116 10.66 5.66 -23.51
CA GLY A 116 11.00 4.49 -24.32
C GLY A 116 9.80 3.72 -24.87
N GLY A 117 8.59 4.04 -24.39
CA GLY A 117 7.33 3.42 -24.81
C GLY A 117 7.11 2.01 -24.25
N ARG A 118 5.93 1.44 -24.59
CA ARG A 118 5.47 0.11 -24.15
C ARG A 118 5.39 -0.10 -22.64
N CYS A 119 5.27 0.98 -21.87
CA CYS A 119 5.07 0.85 -20.43
C CYS A 119 3.66 0.39 -20.09
N GLU A 120 3.52 -0.25 -18.94
CA GLU A 120 2.25 -0.71 -18.39
C GLU A 120 2.07 -0.14 -16.99
N GLN A 121 0.91 0.48 -16.72
CA GLN A 121 0.55 0.95 -15.39
C GLN A 121 -0.79 0.37 -14.97
N GLN A 122 -0.75 -0.44 -13.92
CA GLN A 122 -1.91 -1.07 -13.33
C GLN A 122 -2.34 -0.25 -12.11
N CYS A 123 -3.54 0.33 -12.21
CA CYS A 123 -4.09 1.21 -11.18
C CYS A 123 -5.23 0.55 -10.45
N ALA A 124 -5.05 0.32 -9.16
CA ALA A 124 -6.14 -0.08 -8.29
C ALA A 124 -7.17 1.05 -8.15
N PRO A 125 -8.43 0.74 -7.81
CA PRO A 125 -9.41 1.76 -7.47
C PRO A 125 -8.88 2.67 -6.35
N GLN A 126 -9.07 3.98 -6.49
CA GLN A 126 -8.60 5.02 -5.55
C GLN A 126 -7.08 5.27 -5.56
N ALA A 127 -6.30 4.59 -6.40
CA ALA A 127 -4.95 5.04 -6.71
C ALA A 127 -5.00 6.30 -7.61
N MET A 128 -4.05 7.21 -7.41
CA MET A 128 -3.82 8.34 -8.31
C MET A 128 -2.72 7.94 -9.28
N CYS A 129 -3.08 7.79 -10.54
CA CYS A 129 -2.18 7.35 -11.59
C CYS A 129 -2.04 8.43 -12.66
N ASN A 130 -0.79 8.85 -12.89
CA ASN A 130 -0.40 9.71 -13.98
C ASN A 130 0.60 8.94 -14.85
N MET A 131 0.31 8.86 -16.15
CA MET A 131 1.23 8.31 -17.13
C MET A 131 1.43 9.31 -18.26
N GLU A 132 2.68 9.72 -18.41
CA GLU A 132 3.19 10.47 -19.55
C GLU A 132 3.86 9.46 -20.47
N CYS A 133 3.37 9.37 -21.71
CA CYS A 133 3.78 8.34 -22.66
C CYS A 133 4.16 9.00 -23.99
N GLU A 134 5.45 9.28 -24.16
CA GLU A 134 5.97 9.84 -25.39
C GLU A 134 6.39 8.75 -26.38
N GLY A 135 6.96 7.64 -25.90
CA GLY A 135 7.45 6.54 -26.75
C GLY A 135 6.35 5.69 -27.41
N GLY A 136 5.10 5.88 -27.01
CA GLY A 136 3.93 5.19 -27.55
C GLY A 136 3.74 3.75 -27.05
N ALA A 137 2.61 3.14 -27.42
CA ALA A 137 2.21 1.77 -27.04
C ALA A 137 2.11 1.49 -25.52
N CYS A 138 1.94 2.53 -24.70
CA CYS A 138 1.70 2.37 -23.27
C CYS A 138 0.26 1.91 -22.96
N ARG A 139 0.05 1.33 -21.78
CA ARG A 139 -1.19 0.64 -21.39
C ARG A 139 -1.58 0.88 -19.95
#